data_AF-A0A0V8HZ86-F1
#
_entry.id   AF-A0A0V8HZ86-F1
#
_cell.length_a   1.000
_cell.length_b   1.000
_cell.length_c   1.000
_cell.angle_alpha   90.00
_cell.angle_beta   90.00
_cell.angle_gamma   90.00
#
_symmetry.space_group_name_H-M   'P 1'
#
loop_
_entity.id
_entity.type
_entity.pdbx_description
1 polymer ?
#
loop_
_entity_poly.entity_id
_entity_poly.type
_entity_poly.pdbx_seq_one_letter_code
_entity_poly.pdbx_strand_id
1 'polypeptide(L)'
;MNTASPKAPYPADFVENATRCSEQGGGFTEFLGSSDVVRLQWPTDFVEQWLYDHAGNRKFLTDYGHVDLTQIDCRVETLSVKLLIEIPRDQPEFNQRPTSHLI
;
A
#
# COMPACT_ATOMS: atom_id res chain seq x y z
N MET A 1 -32.75 -14.56 1.93
CA MET A 1 -31.64 -13.90 2.63
C MET A 1 -30.77 -13.28 1.56
N ASN A 2 -30.73 -11.95 1.45
CA ASN A 2 -29.91 -11.27 0.45
C ASN A 2 -28.45 -11.34 0.89
N THR A 3 -27.68 -12.26 0.33
CA THR A 3 -26.23 -12.27 0.45
C THR A 3 -25.67 -11.27 -0.56
N ALA A 4 -25.73 -9.98 -0.22
CA ALA A 4 -24.90 -9.02 -0.93
C ALA A 4 -23.44 -9.42 -0.66
N SER A 5 -22.66 -9.64 -1.72
CA SER A 5 -21.20 -9.80 -1.57
C SER A 5 -20.67 -8.62 -0.77
N PRO A 6 -19.74 -8.84 0.18
CA PRO A 6 -19.14 -7.74 0.92
C PRO A 6 -18.52 -6.75 -0.08
N LYS A 7 -18.83 -5.46 0.07
CA LYS A 7 -18.29 -4.38 -0.75
C LYS A 7 -16.76 -4.48 -0.73
N ALA A 8 -16.12 -4.34 -1.88
CA ALA A 8 -14.67 -4.24 -1.94
C ALA A 8 -14.19 -3.05 -1.09
N PRO A 9 -13.13 -3.21 -0.28
CA PRO A 9 -12.53 -2.09 0.43
C PRO A 9 -11.72 -1.26 -0.56
N TYR A 10 -12.13 -0.02 -0.79
CA TYR A 10 -11.42 0.92 -1.66
C TYR A 10 -10.60 1.91 -0.82
N PRO A 11 -9.54 2.54 -1.37
CA PRO A 11 -8.77 3.56 -0.65
C PRO A 11 -9.62 4.65 -0.02
N ALA A 12 -10.66 5.12 -0.71
CA ALA A 12 -11.54 6.16 -0.17
C ALA A 12 -12.32 5.68 1.07
N ASP A 13 -12.87 4.47 1.03
CA ASP A 13 -13.56 3.85 2.17
C ASP A 13 -12.58 3.59 3.33
N PHE A 14 -11.33 3.25 3.01
CA PHE A 14 -10.26 3.03 3.97
C PHE A 14 -9.93 4.32 4.74
N VAL A 15 -9.86 5.45 4.04
CA VAL A 15 -9.67 6.78 4.66
C VAL A 15 -10.86 7.17 5.53
N GLU A 16 -12.09 7.00 5.03
CA GLU A 16 -13.30 7.31 5.79
C GLU A 16 -13.38 6.52 7.10
N ASN A 17 -13.07 5.22 7.05
CA ASN A 17 -13.02 4.36 8.23
C ASN A 17 -11.95 4.84 9.23
N ALA A 18 -10.75 5.20 8.76
CA ALA A 18 -9.68 5.69 9.62
C ALA A 18 -10.05 7.02 10.31
N THR A 19 -10.68 7.94 9.57
CA THR A 19 -11.19 9.20 10.13
C THR A 19 -12.24 8.93 11.21
N ARG A 20 -13.21 8.07 10.93
CA ARG A 20 -14.27 7.73 11.90
C ARG A 20 -13.70 7.16 13.20
N CYS A 21 -12.75 6.22 13.13
CA CYS A 21 -12.12 5.62 14.31
C CYS A 21 -11.33 6.66 15.11
N SER A 22 -10.65 7.60 14.43
CA SER A 22 -9.95 8.71 15.10
C SER A 22 -10.92 9.62 15.85
N GLU A 23 -12.05 10.01 15.22
CA GLU A 23 -13.05 10.90 15.81
C GLU A 23 -13.79 10.27 17.00
N GLN A 24 -13.97 8.94 17.00
CA GLN A 24 -14.60 8.19 18.08
C GLN A 24 -13.65 7.89 19.25
N GLY A 25 -12.36 8.24 19.11
CA GLY A 25 -11.34 8.10 20.15
C GLY A 25 -10.68 6.71 20.23
N GLY A 26 -11.03 5.76 19.36
CA GLY A 26 -10.38 4.45 19.28
C GLY A 26 -9.13 4.42 18.38
N GLY A 27 -8.99 5.39 17.47
CA GLY A 27 -7.77 5.63 16.71
C GLY A 27 -7.33 4.42 15.86
N PHE A 28 -6.01 4.24 15.73
CA PHE A 28 -5.43 3.22 14.87
C PHE A 28 -5.79 1.78 15.29
N THR A 29 -5.85 1.50 16.60
CA THR A 29 -6.20 0.18 17.13
C THR A 29 -7.62 -0.23 16.74
N GLU A 30 -8.59 0.70 16.83
CA GLU A 30 -9.96 0.44 16.39
C GLU A 30 -10.04 0.27 14.87
N PHE A 31 -9.28 1.07 14.12
CA PHE A 31 -9.20 0.96 12.68
C PHE A 31 -8.70 -0.43 12.21
N LEU A 32 -7.65 -0.95 12.84
CA LEU A 32 -7.13 -2.31 12.57
C LEU A 32 -8.16 -3.41 12.83
N GLY A 33 -9.10 -3.18 13.75
CA GLY A 33 -10.19 -4.10 14.05
C GLY A 33 -11.38 -4.02 13.08
N SER A 34 -11.39 -3.05 12.16
CA SER A 34 -12.48 -2.91 11.19
C SER A 34 -12.52 -4.10 10.23
N SER A 35 -13.73 -4.54 9.87
CA SER A 35 -13.92 -5.74 9.02
C SER A 35 -13.23 -5.66 7.67
N ASP A 36 -13.07 -4.44 7.14
CA ASP A 36 -12.40 -4.20 5.87
C ASP A 36 -10.89 -4.33 5.99
N VAL A 37 -10.28 -3.78 7.05
CA VAL A 37 -8.83 -3.90 7.31
C VAL A 37 -8.46 -5.35 7.65
N VAL A 38 -9.25 -6.01 8.50
CA VAL A 38 -9.02 -7.43 8.87
C VAL A 38 -9.08 -8.34 7.64
N ARG A 39 -9.98 -8.06 6.68
CA ARG A 39 -10.15 -8.85 5.46
C ARG A 39 -8.94 -8.78 4.53
N LEU A 40 -8.19 -7.68 4.56
CA LEU A 40 -6.98 -7.52 3.73
C LEU A 40 -5.81 -8.36 4.21
N GLN A 41 -5.79 -8.76 5.49
CA GLN A 41 -4.68 -9.50 6.11
C GLN A 41 -3.30 -8.84 5.93
N TRP A 42 -3.28 -7.53 5.63
CA TRP A 42 -2.05 -6.79 5.46
C TRP A 42 -1.31 -6.65 6.79
N PRO A 43 0.03 -6.59 6.77
CA PRO A 43 0.82 -6.34 7.97
C PRO A 43 0.45 -5.01 8.61
N THR A 44 0.39 -4.95 9.94
CA THR A 44 0.05 -3.73 10.70
C THR A 44 0.90 -2.53 10.27
N ASP A 45 2.22 -2.71 10.17
CA ASP A 45 3.15 -1.64 9.79
C ASP A 45 2.87 -1.11 8.38
N PHE A 46 2.46 -1.99 7.45
CA PHE A 46 2.07 -1.60 6.11
C PHE A 46 0.78 -0.77 6.12
N VAL A 47 -0.20 -1.17 6.93
CA VAL A 47 -1.45 -0.41 7.09
C VAL A 47 -1.18 0.97 7.69
N GLU A 48 -0.33 1.05 8.71
CA GLU A 48 0.08 2.32 9.33
C GLU A 48 0.78 3.24 8.32
N GLN A 49 1.76 2.70 7.60
CA GLN A 49 2.51 3.46 6.62
C GLN A 49 1.62 3.92 5.45
N TRP A 50 0.71 3.06 4.99
CA TRP A 50 -0.26 3.42 3.96
C TRP A 50 -1.11 4.62 4.40
N LEU A 51 -1.61 4.62 5.65
CA LEU A 51 -2.40 5.74 6.17
C LEU A 51 -1.58 7.03 6.19
N TYR A 52 -0.32 6.96 6.65
CA TYR A 52 0.56 8.11 6.70
C TYR A 52 0.86 8.68 5.30
N ASP A 53 1.19 7.83 4.33
CA ASP A 53 1.62 8.24 2.99
C ASP A 53 0.46 8.63 2.07
N HIS A 54 -0.74 8.07 2.28
CA HIS A 54 -1.83 8.12 1.30
C HIS A 54 -3.16 8.68 1.80
N ALA A 55 -3.48 8.60 3.10
CA ALA A 55 -4.82 9.00 3.56
C ALA A 55 -5.12 10.49 3.33
N GLY A 56 -4.12 11.36 3.42
CA GLY A 56 -4.23 12.79 3.12
C GLY A 56 -3.93 13.17 1.66
N ASN A 57 -3.52 12.21 0.82
CA ASN A 57 -3.07 12.49 -0.54
C ASN A 57 -4.25 12.51 -1.52
N ARG A 58 -4.89 13.68 -1.67
CA ARG A 58 -6.04 13.84 -2.57
C ARG A 58 -5.78 13.41 -4.02
N LYS A 59 -4.58 13.64 -4.55
CA LYS A 59 -4.25 13.25 -5.93
C LYS A 59 -4.26 11.73 -6.06
N PHE A 60 -3.63 11.04 -5.11
CA PHE A 60 -3.66 9.58 -5.05
C PHE A 60 -5.10 9.03 -4.97
N LEU A 61 -5.95 9.62 -4.12
CA LEU A 61 -7.35 9.20 -3.98
C LEU A 61 -8.18 9.47 -5.25
N THR A 62 -7.90 10.54 -5.99
CA THR A 62 -8.55 10.78 -7.29
C THR A 62 -8.19 9.69 -8.29
N ASP A 63 -6.92 9.34 -8.38
CA ASP A 63 -6.42 8.42 -9.40
C ASP A 63 -6.69 6.95 -9.04
N TYR A 64 -6.61 6.58 -7.76
CA TYR A 64 -6.65 5.19 -7.28
C TYR A 64 -7.78 4.89 -6.30
N GLY A 65 -8.64 5.86 -5.98
CA GLY A 65 -9.70 5.70 -4.99
C GLY A 65 -10.74 4.61 -5.28
N HIS A 66 -10.75 4.08 -6.51
CA HIS A 66 -11.64 3.02 -6.99
C HIS A 66 -10.96 1.65 -7.10
N VAL A 67 -9.65 1.56 -6.79
CA VAL A 67 -8.91 0.30 -6.83
C VAL A 67 -9.35 -0.59 -5.68
N ASP A 68 -9.81 -1.79 -5.98
CA ASP A 68 -10.16 -2.79 -4.97
C ASP A 68 -8.90 -3.27 -4.25
N LEU A 69 -8.79 -2.96 -2.97
CA LEU A 69 -7.61 -3.31 -2.17
C LEU A 69 -7.45 -4.82 -1.96
N THR A 70 -8.49 -5.63 -2.16
CA THR A 70 -8.36 -7.11 -2.09
C THR A 70 -7.53 -7.69 -3.23
N GLN A 71 -7.28 -6.91 -4.29
CA GLN A 71 -6.41 -7.33 -5.40
C GLN A 71 -4.91 -7.14 -5.08
N ILE A 72 -4.59 -6.48 -3.96
CA ILE A 72 -3.22 -6.24 -3.55
C ILE A 72 -2.88 -7.23 -2.44
N ASP A 73 -2.02 -8.19 -2.77
CA ASP A 73 -1.48 -9.14 -1.80
C ASP A 73 -0.22 -8.55 -1.16
N CYS A 74 -0.32 -8.09 0.08
CA CYS A 74 0.81 -7.61 0.86
C CYS A 74 1.09 -8.61 1.99
N ARG A 75 2.27 -9.22 1.98
CA ARG A 75 2.72 -10.18 2.98
C ARG A 75 4.15 -9.87 3.42
N VAL A 76 4.45 -10.17 4.68
CA VAL A 76 5.84 -10.16 5.15
C VAL A 76 6.51 -11.46 4.69
N GLU A 77 7.48 -11.34 3.80
CA GLU A 77 8.30 -12.47 3.35
C GLU A 77 9.67 -12.43 4.03
N THR A 78 10.09 -13.57 4.58
CA THR A 78 11.47 -13.73 5.03
C THR A 78 12.32 -14.19 3.84
N LEU A 79 13.12 -13.29 3.30
CA LEU A 79 14.06 -13.63 2.23
C LEU A 79 15.36 -14.17 2.84
N SER A 80 15.87 -15.26 2.26
CA SER A 80 17.23 -15.71 2.60
C SER A 80 18.27 -14.71 2.11
N VAL A 81 19.39 -14.58 2.82
CA VAL A 81 20.51 -13.71 2.40
C VAL A 81 21.01 -14.08 1.01
N LYS A 82 21.01 -15.37 0.67
CA LYS A 82 21.39 -15.84 -0.66
C LYS A 82 20.47 -15.30 -1.75
N LEU A 83 19.15 -15.40 -1.54
CA LEU A 83 18.16 -14.85 -2.47
C LEU A 83 18.29 -13.33 -2.57
N LEU A 84 18.56 -12.64 -1.46
CA LEU A 84 18.75 -11.19 -1.45
C LEU A 84 19.95 -10.72 -2.29
N ILE A 85 21.04 -11.50 -2.32
CA ILE A 85 22.22 -11.21 -3.16
C ILE A 85 21.94 -11.47 -4.65
N GLU A 86 21.03 -12.41 -4.95
CA GLU A 86 20.67 -12.80 -6.31
C GLU A 86 19.58 -11.89 -6.94
N ILE A 87 18.86 -11.09 -6.15
CA ILE A 87 17.93 -10.08 -6.68
C ILE A 87 18.72 -9.09 -7.54
N PRO A 88 18.41 -8.95 -8.85
CA PRO A 88 19.03 -7.96 -9.70
C PRO A 88 18.88 -6.59 -9.06
N ARG A 89 20.00 -6.02 -8.62
CA ARG A 89 20.06 -4.60 -8.28
C ARG A 89 20.13 -3.91 -9.62
N ASP A 90 19.14 -3.07 -9.95
CA ASP A 90 19.25 -2.19 -11.11
C ASP A 90 20.62 -1.50 -11.03
N GLN A 91 21.55 -1.89 -11.90
CA GLN A 91 22.80 -1.17 -12.03
C GLN A 91 22.42 0.18 -12.64
N PRO A 92 22.85 1.31 -12.06
CA PRO A 92 22.68 2.57 -12.76
C PRO A 92 23.49 2.45 -14.06
N GLU A 93 22.79 2.38 -15.18
CA GLU A 93 23.33 2.56 -16.52
C GLU A 93 23.88 3.99 -16.63
N PHE A 94 25.06 4.24 -16.06
CA PHE A 94 25.82 5.42 -16.39
C PHE A 94 26.23 5.29 -17.85
N ASN A 95 25.40 5.87 -18.72
CA ASN A 95 25.65 6.17 -20.12
C ASN A 95 27.12 6.57 -20.32
N GLN A 96 27.95 5.62 -20.74
CA GLN A 96 29.23 5.94 -21.35
C GLN A 96 28.93 6.52 -22.73
N ARG A 97 28.64 7.82 -22.79
CA ARG A 97 28.73 8.56 -24.06
C ARG A 97 30.20 8.49 -24.49
N PRO A 98 30.52 7.98 -25.70
CA PRO A 98 31.85 8.16 -26.23
C PRO A 98 32.08 9.66 -26.45
N THR A 99 33.08 10.23 -25.78
CA THR A 99 33.58 11.56 -26.08
C THR A 99 34.18 11.51 -27.48
N SER A 100 33.41 11.90 -28.50
CA SER A 100 33.94 12.19 -29.83
C SER A 100 35.11 13.15 -29.66
N HIS A 101 36.33 12.64 -29.87
CA HIS A 101 37.49 13.48 -30.08
C HIS A 101 37.29 14.14 -31.44
N LEU A 102 37.06 15.44 -31.42
CA LEU A 102 37.21 16.30 -32.59
C LEU A 102 38.66 16.18 -33.08
N ILE A 103 38.83 15.62 -34.28
CA ILE A 103 39.97 15.87 -35.16
C ILE A 103 39.45 16.79 -36.25
#